data_AF-A0A4V0NDH8-F1
#
_entry.id   AF-A0A4V0NDH8-F1
#
_cell.length_a   1.000
_cell.length_b   1.000
_cell.length_c   1.000
_cell.angle_alpha   90.00
_cell.angle_beta   90.00
_cell.angle_gamma   90.00
#
_symmetry.space_group_name_H-M   'P 1'
#
loop_
_entity.id
_entity.type
_entity.pdbx_description
1 polymer ?
#
loop_
_entity_poly.entity_id
_entity_poly.type
_entity_poly.pdbx_seq_one_letter_code
_entity_poly.pdbx_strand_id
1 'polypeptide(L)'
;MRRPGAVEGVKARLSQLSGWLEGRDHLEGRFTAADLLMTTVLRILRHTDLVAQDPVLEAYRLRCEARPAFQKALADQMAPFAESEAPDRR
;
A
#
# COMPACT_ATOMS: atom_id res chain seq x y z
N MET A 1 2.10 -7.67 -22.04
CA MET A 1 1.39 -8.67 -21.22
C MET A 1 -0.11 -8.42 -21.32
N ARG A 2 -0.97 -9.44 -21.46
CA ARG A 2 -2.44 -9.25 -21.44
C ARG A 2 -2.92 -9.15 -19.99
N ARG A 3 -3.99 -8.37 -19.74
CA ARG A 3 -4.53 -8.08 -18.39
C ARG A 3 -4.62 -9.29 -17.45
N PRO A 4 -5.15 -10.47 -17.86
CA PRO A 4 -5.23 -11.64 -16.98
C PRO A 4 -3.87 -12.13 -16.49
N GLY A 5 -2.86 -12.18 -17.37
CA GLY A 5 -1.52 -12.61 -16.97
C GLY A 5 -0.85 -11.64 -15.99
N ALA A 6 -1.13 -10.34 -16.11
CA ALA A 6 -0.60 -9.35 -15.17
C ALA A 6 -1.19 -9.53 -13.76
N VAL A 7 -2.49 -9.82 -13.66
CA VAL A 7 -3.15 -10.08 -12.37
C VAL A 7 -2.56 -11.32 -11.69
N GLU A 8 -2.37 -12.41 -12.42
CA GLU A 8 -1.77 -13.62 -11.86
C GLU A 8 -0.31 -13.39 -11.41
N GLY A 9 0.46 -12.60 -12.16
CA GLY A 9 1.80 -12.19 -11.77
C GLY A 9 1.81 -11.36 -10.47
N VAL A 10 0.87 -10.43 -10.31
CA VAL A 10 0.71 -9.65 -9.07
C VAL A 10 0.32 -10.55 -7.91
N LYS A 11 -0.67 -11.43 -8.06
CA LYS A 11 -1.07 -12.38 -7.01
C LYS A 11 0.10 -13.25 -6.55
N ALA A 12 0.91 -13.76 -7.48
CA ALA A 12 2.08 -14.56 -7.13
C ALA A 12 3.10 -13.78 -6.30
N ARG A 13 3.30 -12.49 -6.57
CA ARG A 13 4.19 -11.61 -5.77
C ARG A 13 3.60 -11.24 -4.41
N LEU A 14 2.30 -10.95 -4.36
CA LEU A 14 1.60 -10.69 -3.10
C LEU A 14 1.65 -11.92 -2.18
N SER A 15 1.43 -13.12 -2.71
CA SER A 15 1.53 -14.37 -1.94
C SER A 15 2.94 -14.59 -1.35
N GLN A 16 4.01 -14.29 -2.10
CA GLN A 16 5.39 -14.35 -1.58
C GLN A 16 5.61 -13.36 -0.43
N LEU A 17 5.10 -12.14 -0.56
CA LEU A 17 5.21 -11.12 0.48
C LEU A 17 4.39 -11.50 1.73
N SER A 18 3.19 -12.04 1.54
CA SER A 18 2.31 -12.51 2.61
C SER A 18 2.98 -13.62 3.41
N GLY A 19 3.52 -14.64 2.74
CA GLY A 19 4.28 -15.71 3.40
C GLY A 19 5.53 -15.22 4.13
N TRP A 20 6.17 -14.15 3.66
CA TRP A 20 7.29 -13.53 4.39
C TRP A 20 6.85 -12.80 5.65
N LEU A 21 5.71 -12.12 5.60
CA LEU A 21 5.14 -11.33 6.70
C LEU A 21 4.34 -12.18 7.69
N GLU A 22 4.10 -13.45 7.42
CA GLU A 22 3.40 -14.33 8.33
C GLU A 22 4.11 -14.39 9.70
N GLY A 23 3.37 -14.05 10.76
CA GLY A 23 3.91 -13.94 12.12
C GLY A 23 4.83 -12.74 12.36
N ARG A 24 4.93 -11.78 11.43
CA ARG A 24 5.76 -10.58 11.54
C ARG A 24 4.92 -9.31 11.43
N ASP A 25 5.21 -8.34 12.28
CA ASP A 25 4.54 -7.04 12.21
C ASP A 25 5.09 -6.13 11.10
N HIS A 26 6.35 -6.34 10.71
CA HIS A 26 7.09 -5.52 9.76
C HIS A 26 8.00 -6.40 8.88
N LEU A 27 8.56 -5.84 7.81
CA LEU A 27 9.49 -6.54 6.91
C LEU A 27 10.77 -6.98 7.62
N GLU A 28 11.16 -6.21 8.64
CA GLU A 28 12.22 -6.51 9.61
C GLU A 28 11.63 -6.59 11.02
N GLY A 29 12.44 -6.82 12.05
CA GLY A 29 11.97 -6.88 13.44
C GLY A 29 11.42 -5.55 14.00
N ARG A 30 11.49 -4.45 13.24
CA ARG A 30 10.96 -3.13 13.58
C ARG A 30 10.54 -2.40 12.31
N PHE A 31 9.78 -1.31 12.47
CA PHE A 31 9.44 -0.44 11.34
C PHE A 31 10.68 0.26 10.76
N THR A 32 10.77 0.29 9.44
CA THR A 32 11.89 0.85 8.66
C THR A 32 11.39 1.63 7.43
N ALA A 33 12.33 2.21 6.69
CA ALA A 33 12.03 2.81 5.38
C ALA A 33 11.47 1.78 4.37
N ALA A 34 11.83 0.49 4.50
CA ALA A 34 11.29 -0.55 3.63
C ALA A 34 9.78 -0.68 3.81
N ASP A 35 9.29 -0.58 5.05
CA ASP A 35 7.86 -0.69 5.35
C ASP A 35 7.07 0.48 4.77
N LEU A 36 7.63 1.69 4.85
CA LEU A 36 7.07 2.90 4.25
C LEU A 36 6.90 2.75 2.73
N LEU A 37 7.97 2.30 2.05
CA LEU A 37 7.96 2.10 0.60
C LEU A 37 6.98 1.00 0.20
N MET A 38 7.01 -0.14 0.89
CA MET A 38 6.13 -1.27 0.57
C MET A 38 4.66 -0.94 0.80
N THR A 39 4.33 -0.24 1.90
CA THR A 39 2.96 0.23 2.15
C THR A 39 2.49 1.15 1.03
N THR A 40 3.36 2.04 0.53
CA THR A 40 3.05 2.91 -0.61
C THR A 40 2.78 2.09 -1.88
N VAL A 41 3.57 1.04 -2.14
CA VAL A 41 3.33 0.13 -3.28
C VAL A 41 2.00 -0.60 -3.15
N LEU A 42 1.68 -1.15 -1.98
CA LEU A 42 0.40 -1.82 -1.74
C LEU A 42 -0.80 -0.88 -1.93
N ARG A 43 -0.65 0.40 -1.57
CA ARG A 43 -1.69 1.44 -1.77
C ARG A 43 -1.97 1.76 -3.24
N ILE A 44 -1.08 1.43 -4.17
CA ILE A 44 -1.36 1.57 -5.62
C ILE A 44 -2.52 0.63 -6.00
N LEU A 45 -2.61 -0.52 -5.36
CA LEU A 45 -3.64 -1.54 -5.62
C LEU A 45 -4.97 -1.27 -4.89
N ARG A 46 -5.13 -0.15 -4.18
CA ARG A 46 -6.32 0.18 -3.36
C ARG A 46 -7.65 0.25 -4.12
N HIS A 47 -7.60 0.35 -5.44
CA HIS A 47 -8.77 0.34 -6.32
C HIS A 47 -9.18 -1.09 -6.74
N THR A 48 -8.54 -2.09 -6.15
CA THR A 48 -8.80 -3.53 -6.32
C THR A 48 -8.90 -4.18 -4.95
N ASP A 49 -9.43 -5.40 -4.90
CA ASP A 49 -9.54 -6.16 -3.65
C ASP A 49 -8.32 -7.05 -3.36
N LEU A 50 -7.27 -6.99 -4.19
CA LEU A 50 -6.15 -7.95 -4.15
C LEU A 50 -5.38 -7.94 -2.83
N VAL A 51 -5.24 -6.77 -2.19
CA VAL A 51 -4.57 -6.66 -0.87
C VAL A 51 -5.55 -6.95 0.26
N ALA A 52 -6.79 -6.45 0.16
CA ALA A 52 -7.80 -6.62 1.20
C ALA A 52 -8.26 -8.07 1.37
N GLN A 53 -8.16 -8.90 0.33
CA GLN A 53 -8.47 -10.33 0.40
C GLN A 53 -7.39 -11.17 1.11
N ASP A 54 -6.18 -10.64 1.30
CA ASP A 54 -5.11 -11.30 2.04
C ASP A 54 -4.99 -10.68 3.44
N PRO A 55 -5.44 -11.38 4.50
CA PRO A 55 -5.51 -10.81 5.85
C PRO A 55 -4.14 -10.43 6.41
N VAL A 56 -3.05 -11.10 6.00
CA VAL A 56 -1.70 -10.78 6.46
C VAL A 56 -1.25 -9.45 5.87
N LEU A 57 -1.43 -9.29 4.55
CA LEU A 57 -1.06 -8.06 3.86
C LEU A 57 -1.94 -6.88 4.29
N GLU A 58 -3.23 -7.12 4.48
CA GLU A 58 -4.16 -6.08 4.93
C GLU A 58 -3.82 -5.61 6.34
N ALA A 59 -3.56 -6.53 7.28
CA ALA A 59 -3.15 -6.18 8.64
C ALA A 59 -1.82 -5.41 8.65
N TYR A 60 -0.84 -5.84 7.84
CA TYR A 60 0.43 -5.15 7.68
C TYR A 60 0.25 -3.73 7.13
N ARG A 61 -0.54 -3.56 6.06
CA ARG A 61 -0.83 -2.26 5.44
C ARG A 61 -1.50 -1.31 6.42
N LEU A 62 -2.58 -1.75 7.08
CA LEU A 62 -3.33 -0.94 8.04
C LEU A 62 -2.45 -0.50 9.21
N ARG A 63 -1.60 -1.38 9.74
CA ARG A 63 -0.66 -1.04 10.82
C ARG A 63 0.34 0.03 10.41
N CYS A 64 0.88 -0.06 9.20
CA CYS A 64 1.81 0.94 8.68
C CYS A 64 1.11 2.29 8.42
N GLU A 65 -0.11 2.27 7.85
CA GLU A 65 -0.91 3.47 7.59
C GLU A 65 -1.42 4.15 8.86
N ALA A 66 -1.65 3.41 9.95
CA ALA A 66 -2.10 3.97 11.23
C ALA A 66 -1.04 4.84 11.92
N ARG A 67 0.21 4.84 11.45
CA ARG A 67 1.29 5.65 12.04
C ARG A 67 1.02 7.14 11.76
N PRO A 68 1.00 8.03 12.78
CA PRO A 68 0.71 9.46 12.57
C PRO A 68 1.64 10.14 11.56
N ALA A 69 2.93 9.78 11.57
CA ALA A 69 3.90 10.30 10.62
C ALA A 69 3.59 9.88 9.16
N PHE A 70 3.07 8.67 8.95
CA PHE A 70 2.65 8.20 7.64
C PHE A 70 1.42 8.98 7.15
N GLN A 71 0.41 9.10 8.00
CA GLN A 71 -0.82 9.84 7.67
C GLN A 71 -0.53 11.30 7.32
N LYS A 72 0.33 11.95 8.11
CA LYS A 72 0.77 13.31 7.82
C LYS A 72 1.50 13.40 6.48
N ALA A 73 2.52 12.57 6.26
CA ALA A 73 3.29 12.59 5.02
C ALA A 73 2.41 12.32 3.78
N LEU A 74 1.44 11.42 3.92
CA LEU A 74 0.48 11.15 2.86
C LEU A 74 -0.45 12.34 2.59
N ALA A 75 -0.98 12.97 3.65
CA ALA A 75 -1.83 14.15 3.51
C ALA A 75 -1.05 15.29 2.82
N ASP A 76 0.19 15.54 3.24
CA ASP A 76 1.09 16.52 2.63
C ASP A 76 1.36 16.19 1.16
N GLN A 77 1.59 14.92 0.82
CA GLN A 77 1.80 14.48 -0.58
C GLN A 77 0.54 14.67 -1.45
N MET A 78 -0.65 14.46 -0.89
CA MET A 78 -1.91 14.55 -1.63
C MET A 78 -2.45 15.98 -1.77
N ALA A 79 -2.08 16.90 -0.88
CA ALA A 79 -2.61 18.27 -0.87
C ALA A 79 -2.45 19.02 -2.22
N PRO A 80 -1.29 18.98 -2.92
CA PRO A 80 -1.15 19.66 -4.20
C PRO A 80 -2.09 19.11 -5.29
N PHE A 81 -2.39 17.81 -5.26
CA PHE A 81 -3.31 17.20 -6.23
C PHE A 81 -4.75 17.64 -5.96
N ALA A 82 -5.17 17.69 -4.68
CA ALA A 82 -6.50 18.16 -4.30
C ALA A 82 -6.73 19.63 -4.65
N GLU A 83 -5.71 20.49 -4.49
CA GLU A 83 -5.76 21.90 -4.89
C GLU A 83 -5.93 22.07 -6.40
N SER A 84 -5.36 21.15 -7.21
CA SER A 84 -5.46 21.17 -8.67
C SER A 84 -6.77 20.59 -9.24
N GLU A 85 -7.51 19.80 -8.46
CA GLU A 85 -8.83 19.25 -8.84
C GLU A 85 -10.00 20.19 -8.52
N ALA A 86 -9.75 21.29 -7.79
CA ALA A 86 -10.76 22.34 -7.62
C ALA A 86 -11.09 22.91 -9.01
N PRO A 87 -12.38 22.98 -9.40
CA PRO A 87 -12.76 23.42 -10.74
C PRO A 87 -12.13 24.78 -11.04
N ASP A 88 -11.58 24.90 -12.26
CA ASP A 88 -11.03 26.13 -12.82
C ASP A 88 -11.96 27.28 -12.41
N ARG A 89 -11.47 28.16 -11.53
CA ARG A 89 -12.18 29.41 -11.19
C ARG A 89 -12.02 30.34 -12.39
N ARG A 90 -12.80 30.10 -13.44
CA ARG A 90 -13.04 31.03 -14.54
C ARG A 90 -14.53 31.15 -14.81
#